data_AF-A0A6M5YSY2-F1
#
_entry.id   AF-A0A6M5YSY2-F1
#
_cell.length_a   1.000
_cell.length_b   1.000
_cell.length_c   1.000
_cell.angle_alpha   90.00
_cell.angle_beta   90.00
_cell.angle_gamma   90.00
#
_symmetry.space_group_name_H-M   'P 1'
#
loop_
_entity.id
_entity.type
_entity.pdbx_description
1 polymer ?
#
loop_
_entity_poly.entity_id
_entity_poly.type
_entity_poly.pdbx_seq_one_letter_code
_entity_poly.pdbx_strand_id
1 'polypeptide(L)'
;MPTTHTSVGCTVCGCVCDDLTVTVADGRVTEARGACHLAEPWFLSQNTSAPPAAALNGHPAETGAAFDRAAQILRAARYPLIYGLSRSTTEAQRAAVALAERLGGTIDTTASTGHAPSLIALQQVGESTCTLGEVKNRADLVVFWGSDPVLTHPRHMERYSVDPVGRWVPGGRAGRVLVVVDDHETETARRADLFVWVPTERNWEALWELRALCRPTPPAPEEPTPNPSSRSPALSAELLAGRGKGGEQDFRNSHAPGASEEASRAVPPSLQGGGRGGGLPALAARIAAARCGAFFFGAGLTRGKTAHRTVEALLQLVTELNDRGRFYARRMRRYGDVAGADSVLAWQTGYPFGVNLSRGYPRYNPGEFTGPEMLARGEPDACLFVGSEAAADFPPAALDHLRRIPVIALDAPNVESPVPAAVRFTTAVYGVHRPGTAYRMDEVPVPLRVLLPTDYPSDAEVLNELLKRVR
;
A
#
# COMPACT_ATOMS: atom_id res chain seq x y z
N MET A 1 12.06 -39.60 -9.20
CA MET A 1 11.86 -39.77 -7.74
C MET A 1 11.33 -38.46 -7.17
N PRO A 2 10.38 -38.51 -6.21
CA PRO A 2 9.89 -37.30 -5.56
C PRO A 2 11.02 -36.61 -4.79
N THR A 3 11.09 -35.29 -4.89
CA THR A 3 12.03 -34.43 -4.18
C THR A 3 11.24 -33.46 -3.32
N THR A 4 11.59 -33.34 -2.04
CA THR A 4 10.91 -32.42 -1.11
C THR A 4 11.82 -31.26 -0.77
N HIS A 5 11.30 -30.05 -0.94
CA HIS A 5 11.95 -28.79 -0.62
C HIS A 5 11.33 -28.21 0.65
N THR A 6 12.16 -27.77 1.59
CA THR A 6 11.74 -27.08 2.82
C THR A 6 12.11 -25.60 2.77
N SER A 7 11.45 -24.80 3.62
CA SER A 7 11.63 -23.34 3.68
C SER A 7 11.40 -22.68 2.33
N VAL A 8 10.32 -23.08 1.66
CA VAL A 8 9.94 -22.57 0.35
C VAL A 8 9.20 -21.24 0.50
N GLY A 9 9.65 -20.23 -0.26
CA GLY A 9 8.99 -18.93 -0.41
C GLY A 9 7.76 -19.01 -1.30
N CYS A 10 6.62 -18.47 -0.86
CA CYS A 10 5.39 -18.33 -1.62
C CYS A 10 5.20 -16.89 -2.07
N THR A 11 5.09 -16.64 -3.36
CA THR A 11 5.05 -15.28 -3.95
C THR A 11 3.65 -14.83 -4.36
N VAL A 12 2.61 -15.54 -3.89
CA VAL A 12 1.21 -15.26 -4.26
C VAL A 12 0.71 -13.93 -3.69
N CYS A 13 0.97 -13.67 -2.40
CA CYS A 13 0.59 -12.40 -1.76
C CYS A 13 1.74 -11.79 -0.96
N GLY A 14 1.58 -10.54 -0.52
CA GLY A 14 2.62 -9.79 0.19
C GLY A 14 3.03 -10.36 1.55
N CYS A 15 2.44 -11.47 2.00
CA CYS A 15 2.92 -12.22 3.17
C CYS A 15 4.24 -12.95 2.93
N VAL A 16 4.56 -13.24 1.67
CA VAL A 16 5.76 -13.94 1.21
C VAL A 16 6.16 -15.07 2.18
N CYS A 17 5.27 -16.05 2.33
CA CYS A 17 5.47 -17.09 3.36
C CYS A 17 6.68 -17.95 2.98
N ASP A 18 7.57 -18.22 3.92
CA ASP A 18 8.91 -18.79 3.71
C ASP A 18 9.15 -20.10 4.48
N ASP A 19 8.07 -20.71 4.99
CA ASP A 19 8.07 -21.93 5.81
C ASP A 19 7.39 -23.13 5.13
N LEU A 20 7.07 -23.03 3.84
CA LEU A 20 6.35 -24.09 3.15
C LEU A 20 7.26 -25.30 2.87
N THR A 21 6.64 -26.48 2.84
CA THR A 21 7.28 -27.72 2.38
C THR A 21 6.60 -28.18 1.10
N VAL A 22 7.34 -28.21 -0.01
CA VAL A 22 6.80 -28.50 -1.33
C VAL A 22 7.46 -29.76 -1.88
N THR A 23 6.65 -30.74 -2.27
CA THR A 23 7.11 -31.99 -2.89
C THR A 23 6.87 -31.93 -4.39
N VAL A 24 7.91 -32.23 -5.14
CA VAL A 24 7.94 -32.26 -6.60
C VAL A 24 8.16 -33.68 -7.08
N ALA A 25 7.39 -34.14 -8.05
CA ALA A 25 7.64 -35.38 -8.78
C ALA A 25 7.32 -35.17 -10.26
N ASP A 26 8.10 -35.79 -11.15
CA ASP A 26 7.89 -35.78 -12.60
C ASP A 26 7.67 -34.37 -13.19
N GLY A 27 8.49 -33.42 -12.73
CA GLY A 27 8.46 -32.02 -13.22
C GLY A 27 7.26 -31.21 -12.74
N ARG A 28 6.54 -31.66 -11.71
CA ARG A 28 5.34 -31.00 -11.17
C ARG A 28 5.33 -30.96 -9.66
N VAL A 29 4.64 -29.98 -9.08
CA VAL A 29 4.31 -30.00 -7.66
C VAL A 29 3.19 -31.01 -7.42
N THR A 30 3.42 -31.97 -6.52
CA THR A 30 2.42 -32.96 -6.11
C THR A 30 1.82 -32.64 -4.74
N GLU A 31 2.52 -31.85 -3.92
CA GLU A 31 2.06 -31.48 -2.58
C GLU A 31 2.71 -30.17 -2.13
N ALA A 32 1.95 -29.30 -1.45
CA ALA A 32 2.43 -28.05 -0.86
C ALA A 32 1.94 -27.90 0.59
N ARG A 33 2.66 -28.51 1.55
CA ARG A 33 2.31 -28.45 2.97
C ARG A 33 2.59 -27.07 3.56
N GLY A 34 1.63 -26.55 4.32
CA GLY A 34 1.67 -25.19 4.88
C GLY A 34 1.24 -24.10 3.90
N ALA A 35 0.83 -24.46 2.68
CA ALA A 35 0.19 -23.52 1.76
C ALA A 35 -1.24 -23.20 2.23
N CYS A 36 -1.70 -21.96 1.99
CA CYS A 36 -3.09 -21.59 2.21
C CYS A 36 -3.95 -21.85 0.97
N HIS A 37 -5.26 -21.58 1.09
CA HIS A 37 -6.24 -21.76 0.02
C HIS A 37 -5.93 -20.97 -1.28
N LEU A 38 -5.11 -19.92 -1.23
CA LEU A 38 -4.63 -19.21 -2.43
C LEU A 38 -3.36 -19.86 -3.01
N ALA A 39 -2.47 -20.34 -2.14
CA ALA A 39 -1.14 -20.79 -2.53
C ALA A 39 -1.12 -22.24 -3.04
N GLU A 40 -1.89 -23.13 -2.43
CA GLU A 40 -1.94 -24.54 -2.81
C GLU A 40 -2.37 -24.75 -4.27
N PRO A 41 -3.53 -24.23 -4.74
CA PRO A 41 -3.91 -24.38 -6.14
C PRO A 41 -2.91 -23.70 -7.07
N TRP A 42 -2.30 -22.59 -6.65
CA TRP A 42 -1.26 -21.94 -7.44
C TRP A 42 -0.01 -22.82 -7.61
N PHE A 43 0.51 -23.43 -6.55
CA PHE A 43 1.65 -24.36 -6.63
C PHE A 43 1.31 -25.59 -7.48
N LEU A 44 0.14 -26.21 -7.28
CA LEU A 44 -0.30 -27.38 -8.03
C LEU A 44 -0.54 -27.08 -9.52
N SER A 45 -0.81 -25.81 -9.86
CA SER A 45 -0.97 -25.39 -11.25
C SER A 45 0.36 -25.29 -12.01
N GLN A 46 1.51 -25.23 -11.33
CA GLN A 46 2.79 -25.03 -12.00
C GLN A 46 3.11 -26.22 -12.91
N ASN A 47 3.61 -25.95 -14.12
CA ASN A 47 3.88 -26.93 -15.17
C ASN A 47 2.66 -27.80 -15.58
N THR A 48 1.43 -27.33 -15.39
CA THR A 48 0.24 -27.97 -15.99
C THR A 48 0.10 -27.74 -17.49
N SER A 49 0.67 -26.65 -17.97
CA SER A 49 0.66 -26.23 -19.37
C SER A 49 2.07 -25.87 -19.83
N ALA A 50 2.32 -26.00 -21.12
CA ALA A 50 3.59 -25.64 -21.77
C ALA A 50 3.30 -24.78 -23.02
N PRO A 51 2.86 -23.52 -22.84
CA PRO A 51 2.63 -22.61 -23.97
C PRO A 51 3.93 -22.30 -24.73
N PRO A 52 3.88 -21.80 -25.97
CA PRO A 52 5.10 -21.42 -26.69
C PRO A 52 5.87 -20.35 -25.91
N ALA A 53 7.21 -20.40 -25.97
CA ALA A 53 8.08 -19.43 -25.31
C ALA A 53 7.85 -17.99 -25.80
N ALA A 54 7.38 -17.83 -27.03
CA ALA A 54 6.96 -16.55 -27.57
C ALA A 54 5.76 -16.68 -28.52
N ALA A 55 4.99 -15.61 -28.63
CA ALA A 55 3.89 -15.49 -29.57
C ALA A 55 3.81 -14.09 -30.18
N LEU A 56 3.37 -14.01 -31.43
CA LEU A 56 3.08 -12.78 -32.16
C LEU A 56 1.58 -12.74 -32.49
N ASN A 57 0.88 -11.70 -32.04
CA ASN A 57 -0.58 -11.56 -32.20
C ASN A 57 -1.34 -12.85 -31.85
N GLY A 58 -0.98 -13.49 -30.73
CA GLY A 58 -1.60 -14.72 -30.24
C GLY A 58 -1.15 -16.03 -30.92
N HIS A 59 -0.28 -15.97 -31.94
CA HIS A 59 0.20 -17.17 -32.64
C HIS A 59 1.63 -17.52 -32.19
N PRO A 60 1.96 -18.82 -31.96
CA PRO A 60 3.32 -19.24 -31.63
C PRO A 60 4.35 -18.67 -32.62
N ALA A 61 5.47 -18.20 -32.12
CA ALA A 61 6.53 -17.59 -32.93
C ALA A 61 7.92 -17.98 -32.43
N GLU A 62 8.91 -17.88 -33.32
CA GLU A 62 10.32 -18.00 -32.93
C GLU A 62 10.69 -16.86 -31.97
N THR A 63 11.41 -17.19 -30.89
CA THR A 63 11.84 -16.24 -29.87
C THR A 63 12.64 -15.06 -30.45
N GLY A 64 13.51 -15.31 -31.44
CA GLY A 64 14.27 -14.25 -32.12
C GLY A 64 13.37 -13.24 -32.82
N ALA A 65 12.39 -13.72 -33.60
CA ALA A 65 11.41 -12.88 -34.28
C ALA A 65 10.54 -12.07 -33.30
N ALA A 66 10.19 -12.67 -32.16
CA ALA A 66 9.45 -11.96 -31.11
C ALA A 66 10.27 -10.81 -30.49
N PHE A 67 11.56 -11.04 -30.20
CA PHE A 67 12.47 -10.00 -29.75
C PHE A 67 12.64 -8.88 -30.78
N ASP A 68 12.80 -9.21 -32.06
CA ASP A 68 12.93 -8.22 -33.12
C ASP A 68 11.66 -7.37 -33.26
N ARG A 69 10.49 -8.00 -33.20
CA ARG A 69 9.20 -7.29 -33.25
C ARG A 69 9.00 -6.40 -32.03
N ALA A 70 9.32 -6.88 -30.83
CA ALA A 70 9.23 -6.09 -29.60
C ALA A 70 10.18 -4.89 -29.64
N ALA A 71 11.44 -5.08 -30.04
CA ALA A 71 12.40 -3.99 -30.18
C ALA A 71 11.98 -2.97 -31.23
N GLN A 72 11.38 -3.40 -32.35
CA GLN A 72 10.82 -2.51 -33.36
C GLN A 72 9.69 -1.64 -32.79
N ILE A 73 8.76 -2.23 -32.02
CA ILE A 73 7.67 -1.51 -31.36
C ILE A 73 8.25 -0.46 -30.40
N LEU A 74 9.18 -0.86 -29.53
CA LEU A 74 9.76 0.02 -28.51
C LEU A 74 10.57 1.17 -29.13
N ARG A 75 11.33 0.93 -30.19
CA ARG A 75 12.08 1.98 -30.92
C ARG A 75 11.16 2.98 -31.64
N ALA A 76 10.00 2.53 -32.09
CA ALA A 76 9.04 3.38 -32.79
C ALA A 76 8.13 4.18 -31.82
N ALA A 77 8.02 3.75 -30.57
CA ALA A 77 7.21 4.42 -29.55
C ALA A 77 7.80 5.78 -29.16
N ARG A 78 6.94 6.80 -29.09
CA ARG A 78 7.32 8.15 -28.65
C ARG A 78 7.06 8.36 -27.17
N TYR A 79 6.12 7.61 -26.60
CA TYR A 79 5.75 7.70 -25.19
C TYR A 79 5.44 6.30 -24.62
N PRO A 80 6.43 5.39 -24.57
CA PRO A 80 6.20 4.04 -24.08
C PRO A 80 5.96 4.01 -22.57
N LEU A 81 5.05 3.13 -22.14
CA LEU A 81 4.80 2.80 -20.74
C LEU A 81 5.35 1.39 -20.43
N ILE A 82 6.11 1.25 -19.34
CA ILE A 82 6.44 -0.03 -18.72
C ILE A 82 5.63 -0.17 -17.44
N TYR A 83 4.84 -1.23 -17.30
CA TYR A 83 3.91 -1.41 -16.18
C TYR A 83 3.97 -2.82 -15.57
N GLY A 84 3.71 -2.92 -14.26
CA GLY A 84 3.44 -4.18 -13.57
C GLY A 84 4.43 -4.41 -12.45
N LEU A 85 5.49 -5.17 -12.72
CA LEU A 85 6.73 -5.32 -11.92
C LEU A 85 6.58 -5.98 -10.52
N SER A 86 5.40 -5.92 -9.93
CA SER A 86 5.12 -6.40 -8.56
C SER A 86 4.98 -7.92 -8.40
N ARG A 87 5.15 -8.65 -9.51
CA ARG A 87 5.28 -10.10 -9.56
C ARG A 87 6.46 -10.53 -10.41
N SER A 88 7.58 -9.87 -10.19
CA SER A 88 8.85 -10.16 -10.83
C SER A 88 9.95 -10.00 -9.79
N THR A 89 11.17 -10.39 -10.11
CA THR A 89 12.29 -10.28 -9.16
C THR A 89 12.89 -8.87 -9.15
N THR A 90 13.65 -8.57 -8.10
CA THR A 90 14.50 -7.36 -8.03
C THR A 90 15.38 -7.17 -9.28
N GLU A 91 15.96 -8.24 -9.83
CA GLU A 91 16.80 -8.17 -11.03
C GLU A 91 16.01 -7.72 -12.27
N ALA A 92 14.79 -8.22 -12.43
CA ALA A 92 13.91 -7.83 -13.53
C ALA A 92 13.41 -6.40 -13.37
N GLN A 93 13.04 -6.00 -12.15
CA GLN A 93 12.66 -4.62 -11.83
C GLN A 93 13.78 -3.64 -12.19
N ARG A 94 15.05 -3.98 -11.89
CA ARG A 94 16.21 -3.16 -12.27
C ARG A 94 16.42 -3.09 -13.78
N ALA A 95 16.22 -4.21 -14.48
CA ALA A 95 16.30 -4.26 -15.94
C ALA A 95 15.18 -3.42 -16.60
N ALA A 96 13.98 -3.42 -16.02
CA ALA A 96 12.87 -2.59 -16.46
C ALA A 96 13.17 -1.10 -16.30
N VAL A 97 13.75 -0.67 -15.17
CA VAL A 97 14.18 0.73 -14.98
C VAL A 97 15.22 1.12 -16.03
N ALA A 98 16.25 0.29 -16.26
CA ALA A 98 17.26 0.56 -17.27
C ALA A 98 16.69 0.64 -18.70
N LEU A 99 15.69 -0.20 -19.01
CA LEU A 99 14.96 -0.15 -20.28
C LEU A 99 14.14 1.14 -20.40
N ALA A 100 13.42 1.53 -19.35
CA ALA A 100 12.65 2.77 -19.32
C ALA A 100 13.54 4.01 -19.53
N GLU A 101 14.70 4.06 -18.85
CA GLU A 101 15.69 5.12 -19.03
C GLU A 101 16.20 5.20 -20.47
N ARG A 102 16.55 4.05 -21.07
CA ARG A 102 17.00 3.97 -22.46
C ARG A 102 15.97 4.49 -23.44
N LEU A 103 14.70 4.20 -23.19
CA LEU A 103 13.59 4.60 -24.06
C LEU A 103 13.12 6.04 -23.80
N GLY A 104 13.51 6.66 -22.67
CA GLY A 104 12.86 7.88 -22.20
C GLY A 104 11.38 7.65 -21.88
N GLY A 105 11.00 6.44 -21.47
CA GLY A 105 9.62 6.05 -21.20
C GLY A 105 9.12 6.46 -19.82
N THR A 106 7.86 6.13 -19.53
CA THR A 106 7.34 6.10 -18.16
C THR A 106 7.39 4.68 -17.62
N ILE A 107 7.79 4.50 -16.36
CA ILE A 107 7.75 3.23 -15.65
C ILE A 107 6.84 3.34 -14.43
N ASP A 108 5.96 2.36 -14.25
CA ASP A 108 5.01 2.32 -13.14
C ASP A 108 4.84 0.90 -12.60
N THR A 109 4.44 0.79 -11.33
CA THR A 109 4.24 -0.50 -10.63
C THR A 109 2.75 -0.68 -10.33
N THR A 110 2.34 -1.87 -9.83
CA THR A 110 0.96 -2.03 -9.34
C THR A 110 0.66 -1.25 -8.06
N ALA A 111 1.59 -0.44 -7.53
CA ALA A 111 1.28 0.48 -6.46
C ALA A 111 0.20 1.48 -6.90
N SER A 112 0.19 1.90 -8.17
CA SER A 112 -0.79 2.85 -8.70
C SER A 112 -2.24 2.39 -8.60
N THR A 113 -2.51 1.10 -8.75
CA THR A 113 -3.86 0.51 -8.59
C THR A 113 -4.16 0.06 -7.15
N GLY A 114 -3.22 0.26 -6.22
CA GLY A 114 -3.36 -0.15 -4.82
C GLY A 114 -2.92 0.93 -3.84
N HIS A 115 -1.66 0.87 -3.40
CA HIS A 115 -1.15 1.66 -2.29
C HIS A 115 -0.46 2.99 -2.67
N ALA A 116 -0.62 3.49 -3.89
CA ALA A 116 -0.15 4.82 -4.28
C ALA A 116 -0.63 5.92 -3.32
N PRO A 117 -1.90 5.96 -2.86
CA PRO A 117 -2.32 6.92 -1.83
C PRO A 117 -1.53 6.80 -0.52
N SER A 118 -1.10 5.59 -0.16
CA SER A 118 -0.28 5.36 1.03
C SER A 118 1.15 5.87 0.85
N LEU A 119 1.72 5.73 -0.35
CA LEU A 119 3.04 6.27 -0.69
C LEU A 119 3.02 7.81 -0.73
N ILE A 120 1.95 8.41 -1.24
CA ILE A 120 1.77 9.87 -1.21
C ILE A 120 1.66 10.35 0.25
N ALA A 121 0.86 9.66 1.06
CA ALA A 121 0.71 10.02 2.47
C ALA A 121 2.02 9.94 3.25
N LEU A 122 2.80 8.85 3.11
CA LEU A 122 4.07 8.71 3.82
C LEU A 122 5.09 9.79 3.40
N GLN A 123 5.07 10.22 2.14
CA GLN A 123 5.93 11.32 1.67
C GLN A 123 5.57 12.66 2.33
N GLN A 124 4.32 12.85 2.78
CA GLN A 124 3.87 14.08 3.43
C GLN A 124 4.08 14.08 4.94
N VAL A 125 3.80 12.96 5.61
CA VAL A 125 3.72 12.91 7.08
C VAL A 125 4.62 11.86 7.73
N GLY A 126 5.39 11.11 6.94
CA GLY A 126 6.17 9.98 7.40
C GLY A 126 5.31 8.75 7.76
N GLU A 127 5.97 7.69 8.22
CA GLU A 127 5.30 6.48 8.70
C GLU A 127 6.07 5.87 9.88
N SER A 128 5.41 5.72 11.03
CA SER A 128 5.94 4.87 12.11
C SER A 128 5.62 3.41 11.80
N THR A 129 6.65 2.60 11.58
CA THR A 129 6.49 1.26 11.00
C THR A 129 7.43 0.22 11.64
N CYS A 130 7.21 -1.07 11.38
CA CYS A 130 8.01 -2.16 11.97
C CYS A 130 7.96 -3.46 11.15
N THR A 131 8.85 -4.42 11.41
CA THR A 131 8.75 -5.74 10.77
C THR A 131 7.56 -6.55 11.31
N LEU A 132 7.07 -7.53 10.55
CA LEU A 132 6.06 -8.48 11.03
C LEU A 132 6.56 -9.29 12.24
N GLY A 133 7.89 -9.41 12.41
CA GLY A 133 8.50 -9.99 13.60
C GLY A 133 8.30 -9.14 14.87
N GLU A 134 8.31 -7.80 14.75
CA GLU A 134 8.00 -6.91 15.87
C GLU A 134 6.54 -7.05 16.29
N VAL A 135 5.62 -7.09 15.32
CA VAL A 135 4.19 -7.33 15.58
C VAL A 135 3.98 -8.68 16.27
N LYS A 136 4.55 -9.76 15.72
CA LYS A 136 4.49 -11.10 16.29
C LYS A 136 4.94 -11.11 17.74
N ASN A 137 6.02 -10.41 18.08
CA ASN A 137 6.60 -10.52 19.41
C ASN A 137 5.99 -9.57 20.44
N ARG A 138 5.43 -8.43 20.04
CA ARG A 138 5.07 -7.35 20.97
C ARG A 138 3.62 -6.88 20.92
N ALA A 139 2.93 -6.97 19.78
CA ALA A 139 1.66 -6.28 19.61
C ALA A 139 0.54 -6.93 20.45
N ASP A 140 0.02 -6.22 21.45
CA ASP A 140 -1.13 -6.63 22.25
C ASP A 140 -2.46 -6.07 21.69
N LEU A 141 -2.39 -5.12 20.77
CA LEU A 141 -3.51 -4.66 19.96
C LEU A 141 -3.18 -4.79 18.47
N VAL A 142 -4.08 -5.43 17.72
CA VAL A 142 -4.01 -5.54 16.26
C VAL A 142 -5.29 -4.98 15.67
N VAL A 143 -5.15 -3.98 14.80
CA VAL A 143 -6.26 -3.35 14.10
C VAL A 143 -6.13 -3.64 12.61
N PHE A 144 -7.14 -4.25 12.00
CA PHE A 144 -7.27 -4.29 10.54
C PHE A 144 -8.31 -3.25 10.12
N TRP A 145 -7.92 -2.30 9.28
CA TRP A 145 -8.80 -1.24 8.79
C TRP A 145 -8.95 -1.34 7.27
N GLY A 146 -10.17 -1.58 6.80
CA GLY A 146 -10.50 -1.70 5.38
C GLY A 146 -9.68 -2.79 4.68
N SER A 147 -9.51 -3.93 5.36
CA SER A 147 -8.72 -5.06 4.86
C SER A 147 -9.26 -6.37 5.43
N ASP A 148 -9.41 -7.38 4.56
CA ASP A 148 -9.83 -8.73 4.93
C ASP A 148 -8.69 -9.75 4.72
N PRO A 149 -7.69 -9.82 5.63
CA PRO A 149 -6.57 -10.76 5.52
C PRO A 149 -6.97 -12.23 5.50
N VAL A 150 -8.12 -12.63 6.08
CA VAL A 150 -8.57 -14.04 5.98
C VAL A 150 -8.70 -14.48 4.52
N LEU A 151 -9.21 -13.60 3.64
CA LEU A 151 -9.35 -13.87 2.22
C LEU A 151 -8.12 -13.47 1.41
N THR A 152 -7.54 -12.30 1.70
CA THR A 152 -6.50 -11.71 0.84
C THR A 152 -5.07 -12.10 1.22
N HIS A 153 -4.85 -12.40 2.50
CA HIS A 153 -3.53 -12.67 3.08
C HIS A 153 -3.63 -13.81 4.11
N PRO A 154 -4.05 -15.03 3.71
CA PRO A 154 -4.72 -15.96 4.63
C PRO A 154 -3.88 -16.39 5.83
N ARG A 155 -2.55 -16.45 5.66
CA ARG A 155 -1.60 -16.81 6.75
C ARG A 155 -1.08 -15.61 7.54
N HIS A 156 -1.54 -14.39 7.28
CA HIS A 156 -1.04 -13.19 7.96
C HIS A 156 -1.33 -13.23 9.46
N MET A 157 -2.59 -13.48 9.81
CA MET A 157 -3.04 -13.59 11.21
C MET A 157 -2.36 -14.75 11.92
N GLU A 158 -2.25 -15.90 11.22
CA GLU A 158 -1.63 -17.13 11.71
C GLU A 158 -0.13 -16.94 12.03
N ARG A 159 0.64 -16.35 11.10
CA ARG A 159 2.10 -16.28 11.21
C ARG A 159 2.60 -15.06 11.95
N TYR A 160 1.92 -13.93 11.83
CA TYR A 160 2.53 -12.63 12.10
C TYR A 160 1.79 -11.77 13.11
N SER A 161 0.46 -11.67 13.06
CA SER A 161 -0.23 -10.62 13.81
C SER A 161 -1.08 -11.11 14.98
N VAL A 162 -1.87 -12.16 14.82
CA VAL A 162 -2.97 -12.46 15.75
C VAL A 162 -2.73 -13.75 16.55
N ASP A 163 -2.58 -14.87 15.84
CA ASP A 163 -2.50 -16.19 16.46
C ASP A 163 -1.11 -16.54 17.07
N PRO A 164 0.05 -16.03 16.58
CA PRO A 164 1.33 -16.57 17.01
C PRO A 164 1.68 -16.17 18.45
N VAL A 165 2.36 -17.09 19.15
CA VAL A 165 2.99 -16.81 20.45
C VAL A 165 4.21 -15.90 20.22
N GLY A 166 4.23 -14.78 20.92
CA GLY A 166 5.30 -13.78 20.87
C GLY A 166 6.13 -13.75 22.15
N ARG A 167 7.36 -13.25 22.06
CA ARG A 167 8.24 -13.11 23.24
C ARG A 167 7.64 -12.28 24.38
N TRP A 168 6.90 -11.22 24.06
CA TRP A 168 6.25 -10.34 25.05
C TRP A 168 4.71 -10.47 25.03
N VAL A 169 4.19 -11.41 24.25
CA VAL A 169 2.78 -11.80 24.21
C VAL A 169 2.71 -13.33 24.27
N PRO A 170 3.07 -13.94 25.42
CA PRO A 170 3.20 -15.39 25.54
C PRO A 170 1.86 -16.13 25.42
N GLY A 171 0.73 -15.43 25.64
CA GLY A 171 -0.61 -15.98 25.47
C GLY A 171 -1.10 -16.12 24.02
N GLY A 172 -0.28 -15.74 23.02
CA GLY A 172 -0.67 -15.77 21.61
C GLY A 172 -1.97 -15.00 21.38
N ARG A 173 -2.96 -15.60 20.68
CA ARG A 173 -4.29 -15.02 20.43
C ARG A 173 -4.97 -14.46 21.68
N ALA A 174 -4.89 -15.16 22.81
CA ALA A 174 -5.55 -14.76 24.06
C ALA A 174 -4.88 -13.54 24.71
N GLY A 175 -3.62 -13.26 24.36
CA GLY A 175 -2.89 -12.06 24.79
C GLY A 175 -3.07 -10.85 23.87
N ARG A 176 -3.94 -10.93 22.85
CA ARG A 176 -4.15 -9.87 21.87
C ARG A 176 -5.61 -9.48 21.78
N VAL A 177 -5.84 -8.19 21.59
CA VAL A 177 -7.13 -7.65 21.16
C VAL A 177 -7.10 -7.46 19.64
N LEU A 178 -7.98 -8.14 18.93
CA LEU A 178 -8.19 -7.98 17.50
C LEU A 178 -9.37 -7.03 17.26
N VAL A 179 -9.10 -5.91 16.61
CA VAL A 179 -10.12 -4.97 16.15
C VAL A 179 -10.17 -4.97 14.63
N VAL A 180 -11.38 -4.95 14.08
CA VAL A 180 -11.61 -4.76 12.65
C VAL A 180 -12.46 -3.52 12.44
N VAL A 181 -12.01 -2.63 11.55
CA VAL A 181 -12.75 -1.45 11.12
C VAL A 181 -13.07 -1.61 9.64
N ASP A 182 -14.35 -1.74 9.30
CA ASP A 182 -14.78 -1.99 7.92
C ASP A 182 -16.24 -1.55 7.71
N ASP A 183 -16.71 -1.48 6.46
CA ASP A 183 -18.09 -1.07 6.13
C ASP A 183 -19.10 -2.22 6.10
N HIS A 184 -18.64 -3.44 6.37
CA HIS A 184 -19.45 -4.65 6.55
C HIS A 184 -18.71 -5.70 7.39
N GLU A 185 -19.42 -6.72 7.87
CA GLU A 185 -18.82 -7.82 8.65
C GLU A 185 -18.08 -8.79 7.72
N THR A 186 -16.78 -8.56 7.52
CA THR A 186 -15.85 -9.40 6.73
C THR A 186 -15.53 -10.73 7.43
N GLU A 187 -14.86 -11.67 6.73
CA GLU A 187 -14.40 -12.91 7.36
C GLU A 187 -13.40 -12.65 8.48
N THR A 188 -12.57 -11.62 8.34
CA THR A 188 -11.69 -11.15 9.43
C THR A 188 -12.49 -10.55 10.58
N ALA A 189 -13.56 -9.76 10.31
CA ALA A 189 -14.40 -9.17 11.34
C ALA A 189 -15.09 -10.23 12.22
N ARG A 190 -15.51 -11.37 11.65
CA ARG A 190 -16.10 -12.49 12.41
C ARG A 190 -15.15 -13.11 13.44
N ARG A 191 -13.84 -12.89 13.30
CA ARG A 191 -12.80 -13.36 14.25
C ARG A 191 -12.42 -12.30 15.29
N ALA A 192 -12.91 -11.07 15.13
CA ALA A 192 -12.49 -9.91 15.92
C ALA A 192 -13.13 -9.88 17.32
N ASP A 193 -12.39 -9.33 18.29
CA ASP A 193 -12.91 -9.01 19.62
C ASP A 193 -13.79 -7.75 19.59
N LEU A 194 -13.55 -6.88 18.61
CA LEU A 194 -14.31 -5.66 18.36
C LEU A 194 -14.44 -5.43 16.85
N PHE A 195 -15.67 -5.28 16.37
CA PHE A 195 -15.96 -4.80 15.03
C PHE A 195 -16.49 -3.37 15.10
N VAL A 196 -15.80 -2.45 14.44
CA VAL A 196 -16.19 -1.04 14.29
C VAL A 196 -16.68 -0.83 12.87
N TRP A 197 -17.97 -0.57 12.73
CA TRP A 197 -18.55 -0.28 11.43
C TRP A 197 -18.27 1.17 11.04
N VAL A 198 -17.65 1.39 9.88
CA VAL A 198 -17.40 2.72 9.31
C VAL A 198 -17.74 2.68 7.82
N PRO A 199 -18.68 3.51 7.32
CA PRO A 199 -18.94 3.60 5.89
C PRO A 199 -17.67 3.94 5.10
N THR A 200 -17.51 3.35 3.92
CA THR A 200 -16.32 3.54 3.07
C THR A 200 -16.01 5.04 2.83
N GLU A 201 -17.03 5.86 2.60
CA GLU A 201 -16.91 7.30 2.36
C GLU A 201 -16.61 8.14 3.61
N ARG A 202 -16.76 7.56 4.81
CA ARG A 202 -16.60 8.24 6.10
C ARG A 202 -15.29 7.91 6.83
N ASN A 203 -14.39 7.15 6.20
CA ASN A 203 -13.11 6.77 6.80
C ASN A 203 -12.26 7.99 7.21
N TRP A 204 -12.33 9.09 6.45
CA TRP A 204 -11.59 10.31 6.76
C TRP A 204 -12.12 10.95 8.06
N GLU A 205 -13.43 11.18 8.17
CA GLU A 205 -14.07 11.70 9.38
C GLU A 205 -13.85 10.79 10.59
N ALA A 206 -13.98 9.47 10.40
CA ALA A 206 -13.78 8.48 11.46
C ALA A 206 -12.36 8.53 12.04
N LEU A 207 -11.33 8.70 11.20
CA LEU A 207 -9.96 8.85 11.67
C LEU A 207 -9.73 10.15 12.43
N TRP A 208 -10.35 11.26 12.01
CA TRP A 208 -10.28 12.52 12.74
C TRP A 208 -11.01 12.47 14.08
N GLU A 209 -12.18 11.84 14.12
CA GLU A 209 -12.90 11.58 15.38
C GLU A 209 -12.07 10.70 16.31
N LEU A 210 -11.48 9.62 15.79
CA LEU A 210 -10.62 8.73 16.58
C LEU A 210 -9.38 9.46 17.12
N ARG A 211 -8.75 10.34 16.32
CA ARG A 211 -7.66 11.20 16.80
C ARG A 211 -8.11 12.10 17.94
N ALA A 212 -9.27 12.74 17.81
CA ALA A 212 -9.82 13.58 18.88
C ALA A 212 -10.08 12.77 20.16
N LEU A 213 -10.68 11.58 20.04
CA LEU A 213 -10.93 10.66 21.15
C LEU A 213 -9.63 10.14 21.79
N CYS A 214 -8.56 10.01 21.01
CA CYS A 214 -7.27 9.55 21.51
C CYS A 214 -6.45 10.67 22.17
N ARG A 215 -6.79 11.95 21.99
CA ARG A 215 -6.02 13.03 22.63
C ARG A 215 -6.13 12.94 24.15
N PRO A 216 -5.04 13.17 24.89
CA PRO A 216 -5.12 13.32 26.33
C PRO A 216 -6.05 14.50 26.66
N THR A 217 -6.92 14.32 27.65
CA THR A 217 -7.69 15.44 28.21
C THR A 217 -6.68 16.44 28.76
N PRO A 218 -6.76 17.74 28.40
CA PRO A 218 -5.91 18.74 29.03
C PRO A 218 -6.11 18.68 30.55
N PRO A 219 -5.05 18.89 31.35
CA PRO A 219 -5.23 19.05 32.79
C PRO A 219 -6.27 20.15 33.03
N ALA A 220 -7.10 19.98 34.06
CA ALA A 220 -8.05 21.02 34.46
C ALA A 220 -7.28 22.35 34.60
N PRO A 221 -7.84 23.49 34.16
CA PRO A 221 -7.18 24.77 34.33
C PRO A 221 -6.84 24.94 35.81
N GLU A 222 -5.56 25.14 36.11
CA GLU A 222 -5.13 25.46 37.47
C GLU A 222 -5.89 26.74 37.89
N GLU A 223 -6.60 26.67 39.02
CA GLU A 223 -7.17 27.87 39.63
C GLU A 223 -6.05 28.88 39.81
N PRO A 224 -6.22 30.14 39.35
CA PRO A 224 -5.18 31.14 39.50
C PRO A 224 -4.88 31.31 40.99
N THR A 225 -3.71 30.84 41.40
CA THR A 225 -3.22 31.06 42.76
C THR A 225 -3.10 32.57 42.98
N PRO A 226 -3.72 33.13 44.02
CA PRO A 226 -3.64 34.56 44.27
C PRO A 226 -2.19 34.95 44.53
N ASN A 227 -1.64 35.75 43.63
CA ASN A 227 -0.27 36.24 43.69
C ASN A 227 -0.06 37.02 45.01
N PRO A 228 0.86 36.62 45.91
CA PRO A 228 1.07 37.26 47.20
C PRO A 228 1.76 38.65 47.11
N SER A 229 2.01 39.17 45.92
CA SER A 229 2.71 40.45 45.71
C SER A 229 1.81 41.70 45.58
N SER A 230 0.50 41.62 45.80
CA SER A 230 -0.40 42.79 45.76
C SER A 230 -0.42 43.62 47.07
N ARG A 231 0.66 43.64 47.85
CA ARG A 231 0.86 44.65 48.90
C ARG A 231 1.50 45.89 48.28
N SER A 232 0.65 46.80 47.82
CA SER A 232 1.04 48.15 47.40
C SER A 232 1.61 48.94 48.59
N PRO A 233 2.82 49.52 48.51
CA PRO A 233 3.20 50.63 49.37
C PRO A 233 2.71 51.94 48.75
N ALA A 234 2.00 52.72 49.55
CA ALA A 234 1.63 54.09 49.23
C ALA A 234 2.89 54.92 48.92
N LEU A 235 2.94 55.55 47.74
CA LEU A 235 3.66 56.82 47.56
C LEU A 235 3.16 57.60 46.33
N SER A 236 2.71 58.82 46.64
CA SER A 236 2.70 60.06 45.84
C SER A 236 1.86 60.15 44.55
N ALA A 237 0.70 60.78 44.71
CA ALA A 237 0.16 61.73 43.75
C ALA A 237 1.09 62.95 43.66
N GLU A 238 1.61 63.26 42.46
CA GLU A 238 1.99 64.61 42.00
C GLU A 238 2.70 64.51 40.64
N LEU A 239 1.98 64.11 39.59
CA LEU A 239 2.39 64.35 38.20
C LEU A 239 1.21 63.96 37.30
N LEU A 240 0.49 64.99 36.84
CA LEU A 240 -0.51 65.02 35.76
C LEU A 240 -1.78 65.79 36.17
N ALA A 241 -1.57 67.04 36.60
CA ALA A 241 -2.57 68.09 36.47
C ALA A 241 -2.03 69.12 35.48
N GLY A 242 -2.64 69.22 34.30
CA GLY A 242 -2.42 70.38 33.44
C GLY A 242 -2.63 70.17 31.94
N ARG A 243 -3.72 70.77 31.44
CA ARG A 243 -3.99 71.23 30.05
C ARG A 243 -4.43 70.12 29.08
N GLY A 244 -5.46 70.25 28.25
CA GLY A 244 -6.32 71.37 27.86
C GLY A 244 -7.36 70.89 26.82
N LYS A 245 -8.44 71.66 26.66
CA LYS A 245 -9.68 71.36 25.93
C LYS A 245 -9.57 71.35 24.39
N GLY A 246 -10.50 70.61 23.76
CA GLY A 246 -11.02 70.79 22.38
C GLY A 246 -11.04 69.47 21.62
N GLY A 247 -12.08 68.99 20.96
CA GLY A 247 -13.45 69.45 20.73
C GLY A 247 -14.26 68.29 20.12
N GLU A 248 -15.58 68.32 20.27
CA GLU A 248 -16.55 67.34 19.77
C GLU A 248 -16.59 67.24 18.23
N GLN A 249 -16.84 66.03 17.72
CA GLN A 249 -17.95 65.83 16.79
C GLN A 249 -18.42 64.37 16.76
N ASP A 250 -19.69 64.23 17.16
CA ASP A 250 -20.56 63.07 17.06
C ASP A 250 -20.83 62.64 15.61
N PHE A 251 -20.91 61.32 15.39
CA PHE A 251 -21.94 60.74 14.53
C PHE A 251 -22.48 59.46 15.19
N ARG A 252 -23.68 59.57 15.76
CA ARG A 252 -24.51 58.46 16.24
C ARG A 252 -25.42 57.98 15.11
N ASN A 253 -25.52 56.66 14.96
CA ASN A 253 -26.80 55.94 14.89
C ASN A 253 -26.49 54.44 15.02
N SER A 254 -26.72 53.83 16.18
CA SER A 254 -27.99 53.31 16.68
C SER A 254 -28.40 52.00 16.00
N HIS A 255 -28.39 50.92 16.78
CA HIS A 255 -29.41 49.85 16.92
C HIS A 255 -28.73 48.51 17.28
N ALA A 256 -28.66 48.23 18.58
CA ALA A 256 -28.75 46.89 19.14
C ALA A 256 -30.14 46.79 19.82
N PRO A 257 -30.75 45.59 19.93
CA PRO A 257 -30.37 44.64 21.00
C PRO A 257 -30.30 43.18 20.50
N GLY A 258 -29.37 42.36 21.01
CA GLY A 258 -29.64 41.38 22.08
C GLY A 258 -29.92 40.01 21.44
N ALA A 259 -29.46 38.84 21.91
CA ALA A 259 -28.72 38.42 23.08
C ALA A 259 -28.07 37.06 22.70
N SER A 260 -27.01 36.70 23.42
CA SER A 260 -26.53 35.33 23.71
C SER A 260 -26.97 34.18 22.78
N GLU A 261 -26.02 33.64 22.03
CA GLU A 261 -25.91 32.19 21.88
C GLU A 261 -24.44 31.82 21.77
N GLU A 262 -23.93 31.25 22.87
CA GLU A 262 -22.69 30.50 22.88
C GLU A 262 -22.81 29.44 21.78
N ALA A 263 -22.01 29.60 20.72
CA ALA A 263 -21.83 28.59 19.70
C ALA A 263 -21.21 27.35 20.36
N SER A 264 -22.07 26.51 20.89
CA SER A 264 -21.85 25.09 21.11
C SER A 264 -21.05 24.55 19.93
N ARG A 265 -19.82 24.11 20.21
CA ARG A 265 -19.06 23.21 19.32
C ARG A 265 -19.86 21.92 19.19
N ALA A 266 -20.83 21.92 18.29
CA ALA A 266 -21.56 20.74 17.92
C ALA A 266 -20.58 19.80 17.20
N VAL A 267 -20.18 18.75 17.91
CA VAL A 267 -19.63 17.53 17.34
C VAL A 267 -20.64 17.05 16.28
N PRO A 268 -20.23 16.73 15.04
CA PRO A 268 -21.16 16.22 14.03
C PRO A 268 -21.89 14.97 14.56
N PRO A 269 -23.11 14.67 14.05
CA PRO A 269 -23.91 13.54 14.51
C PRO A 269 -23.05 12.29 14.49
N SER A 270 -22.92 11.65 15.65
CA SER A 270 -22.02 10.54 15.88
C SER A 270 -22.19 9.44 14.82
N LEU A 271 -21.08 8.85 14.39
CA LEU A 271 -21.03 7.59 13.64
C LEU A 271 -21.51 6.42 14.53
N GLN A 272 -22.65 6.55 15.20
CA GLN A 272 -23.31 5.53 16.04
C GLN A 272 -23.94 4.39 15.21
N GLY A 273 -23.43 4.15 14.00
CA GLY A 273 -23.78 3.01 13.15
C GLY A 273 -23.13 1.73 13.68
N GLY A 274 -23.97 0.72 13.93
CA GLY A 274 -23.68 -0.45 14.74
C GLY A 274 -22.63 -1.41 14.18
N GLY A 275 -21.51 -1.53 14.89
CA GLY A 275 -20.69 -2.74 14.90
C GLY A 275 -20.87 -3.50 16.23
N ARG A 276 -20.47 -4.78 16.27
CA ARG A 276 -20.42 -5.56 17.53
C ARG A 276 -19.31 -4.97 18.41
N GLY A 277 -19.66 -3.98 19.25
CA GLY A 277 -18.80 -3.55 20.36
C GLY A 277 -18.56 -2.06 20.59
N GLY A 278 -19.42 -1.14 20.11
CA GLY A 278 -19.46 0.23 20.65
C GLY A 278 -18.69 1.31 19.88
N GLY A 279 -18.35 1.07 18.60
CA GLY A 279 -17.89 2.11 17.67
C GLY A 279 -16.47 2.64 17.95
N LEU A 280 -16.18 3.85 17.44
CA LEU A 280 -14.89 4.52 17.60
C LEU A 280 -14.48 4.77 19.08
N PRO A 281 -15.39 5.13 20.01
CA PRO A 281 -15.03 5.26 21.43
C PRO A 281 -14.50 3.97 22.05
N ALA A 282 -15.07 2.81 21.66
CA ALA A 282 -14.57 1.51 22.12
C ALA A 282 -13.17 1.22 21.57
N LEU A 283 -12.90 1.54 20.30
CA LEU A 283 -11.56 1.43 19.72
C LEU A 283 -10.57 2.37 20.42
N ALA A 284 -10.95 3.62 20.71
CA ALA A 284 -10.13 4.56 21.47
C ALA A 284 -9.76 4.00 22.87
N ALA A 285 -10.71 3.36 23.56
CA ALA A 285 -10.44 2.69 24.83
C ALA A 285 -9.47 1.52 24.69
N ARG A 286 -9.57 0.71 23.62
CA ARG A 286 -8.61 -0.38 23.34
C ARG A 286 -7.22 0.18 23.04
N ILE A 287 -7.12 1.27 22.29
CA ILE A 287 -5.87 1.97 22.01
C ILE A 287 -5.24 2.48 23.31
N ALA A 288 -6.02 3.11 24.19
CA ALA A 288 -5.52 3.64 25.46
C ALA A 288 -4.99 2.55 26.40
N ALA A 289 -5.56 1.34 26.35
CA ALA A 289 -5.14 0.21 27.17
C ALA A 289 -3.94 -0.58 26.59
N ALA A 290 -3.64 -0.41 25.30
CA ALA A 290 -2.61 -1.17 24.62
C ALA A 290 -1.19 -0.65 24.93
N ARG A 291 -0.24 -1.57 25.11
CA ARG A 291 1.18 -1.22 25.23
C ARG A 291 1.85 -1.10 23.86
N CYS A 292 1.45 -1.96 22.94
CA CYS A 292 1.98 -2.03 21.59
C CYS A 292 0.87 -2.33 20.57
N GLY A 293 0.48 -1.33 19.77
CA GLY A 293 -0.53 -1.49 18.74
C GLY A 293 0.04 -1.59 17.32
N ALA A 294 -0.58 -2.41 16.47
CA ALA A 294 -0.28 -2.47 15.04
C ALA A 294 -1.56 -2.25 14.22
N PHE A 295 -1.55 -1.20 13.40
CA PHE A 295 -2.59 -0.89 12.42
C PHE A 295 -2.19 -1.44 11.06
N PHE A 296 -2.90 -2.46 10.60
CA PHE A 296 -2.84 -2.95 9.23
C PHE A 296 -3.97 -2.33 8.43
N PHE A 297 -3.69 -1.77 7.25
CA PHE A 297 -4.71 -1.12 6.44
C PHE A 297 -4.60 -1.48 4.95
N GLY A 298 -5.76 -1.56 4.28
CA GLY A 298 -5.87 -2.07 2.92
C GLY A 298 -6.64 -1.19 1.94
N ALA A 299 -7.29 -1.86 0.99
CA ALA A 299 -8.03 -1.24 -0.12
C ALA A 299 -9.17 -0.32 0.35
N GLY A 300 -9.74 -0.57 1.54
CA GLY A 300 -10.82 0.26 2.09
C GLY A 300 -10.41 1.70 2.40
N LEU A 301 -9.12 1.98 2.65
CA LEU A 301 -8.61 3.34 2.88
C LEU A 301 -7.91 3.94 1.66
N THR A 302 -7.53 3.10 0.70
CA THR A 302 -6.71 3.51 -0.45
C THR A 302 -7.51 3.73 -1.72
N ARG A 303 -8.84 3.78 -1.60
CA ARG A 303 -9.76 4.07 -2.70
C ARG A 303 -10.52 5.37 -2.45
N GLY A 304 -10.92 6.03 -3.53
CA GLY A 304 -11.69 7.27 -3.50
C GLY A 304 -10.83 8.55 -3.56
N LYS A 305 -11.51 9.69 -3.71
CA LYS A 305 -10.87 10.99 -4.02
C LYS A 305 -9.94 11.49 -2.91
N THR A 306 -10.25 11.18 -1.66
CA THR A 306 -9.52 11.63 -0.47
C THR A 306 -8.59 10.56 0.09
N ALA A 307 -8.36 9.45 -0.61
CA ALA A 307 -7.63 8.28 -0.11
C ALA A 307 -6.28 8.63 0.55
N HIS A 308 -5.46 9.48 -0.09
CA HIS A 308 -4.16 9.86 0.48
C HIS A 308 -4.33 10.66 1.77
N ARG A 309 -5.32 11.57 1.85
CA ARG A 309 -5.65 12.32 3.08
C ARG A 309 -6.21 11.43 4.19
N THR A 310 -6.99 10.41 3.83
CA THR A 310 -7.46 9.39 4.77
C THR A 310 -6.27 8.63 5.36
N VAL A 311 -5.33 8.18 4.53
CA VAL A 311 -4.13 7.50 5.01
C VAL A 311 -3.23 8.44 5.81
N GLU A 312 -3.05 9.71 5.41
CA GLU A 312 -2.34 10.72 6.20
C GLU A 312 -2.90 10.83 7.63
N ALA A 313 -4.24 10.85 7.78
CA ALA A 313 -4.87 10.91 9.10
C ALA A 313 -4.56 9.67 9.95
N LEU A 314 -4.52 8.47 9.36
CA LEU A 314 -4.10 7.25 10.05
C LEU A 314 -2.62 7.30 10.47
N LEU A 315 -1.72 7.73 9.58
CA LEU A 315 -0.29 7.81 9.87
C LEU A 315 0.00 8.86 10.95
N GLN A 316 -0.71 9.98 10.94
CA GLN A 316 -0.64 11.00 11.98
C GLN A 316 -1.20 10.48 13.30
N LEU A 317 -2.35 9.77 13.30
CA LEU A 317 -2.88 9.12 14.51
C LEU A 317 -1.82 8.21 15.13
N VAL A 318 -1.22 7.32 14.34
CA VAL A 318 -0.19 6.39 14.83
C VAL A 318 1.02 7.16 15.38
N THR A 319 1.42 8.25 14.74
CA THR A 319 2.49 9.13 15.24
C THR A 319 2.14 9.73 16.60
N GLU A 320 0.94 10.31 16.75
CA GLU A 320 0.43 10.88 18.00
C GLU A 320 0.34 9.83 19.13
N LEU A 321 -0.04 8.59 18.80
CA LEU A 321 -0.13 7.51 19.79
C LEU A 321 1.24 7.09 20.35
N ASN A 322 2.34 7.37 19.63
CA ASN A 322 3.69 7.05 20.09
C ASN A 322 4.21 7.99 21.20
N ASP A 323 3.50 9.06 21.53
CA ASP A 323 3.82 9.91 22.68
C ASP A 323 3.63 9.17 24.03
N ARG A 324 2.83 8.10 24.03
CA ARG A 324 2.45 7.36 25.25
C ARG A 324 2.53 5.84 25.15
N GLY A 325 2.82 5.31 23.97
CA GLY A 325 2.93 3.87 23.73
C GLY A 325 3.80 3.55 22.54
N ARG A 326 3.68 2.33 22.00
CA ARG A 326 4.36 1.93 20.76
C ARG A 326 3.35 1.53 19.71
N PHE A 327 3.25 2.32 18.64
CA PHE A 327 2.25 2.08 17.60
C PHE A 327 2.88 2.13 16.22
N TYR A 328 2.40 1.21 15.37
CA TYR A 328 2.89 1.06 14.00
C TYR A 328 1.72 1.04 13.01
N ALA A 329 1.96 1.57 11.81
CA ALA A 329 1.09 1.42 10.66
C ALA A 329 1.78 0.57 9.60
N ARG A 330 1.02 -0.33 8.97
CA ARG A 330 1.49 -1.21 7.88
C ARG A 330 0.43 -1.40 6.80
N ARG A 331 0.85 -1.25 5.54
CA ARG A 331 0.01 -1.46 4.35
C ARG A 331 -0.12 -2.95 4.04
N MET A 332 -1.33 -3.41 3.74
CA MET A 332 -1.61 -4.79 3.32
C MET A 332 -1.40 -4.95 1.80
N ARG A 333 -0.14 -5.15 1.39
CA ARG A 333 0.28 -5.25 -0.03
C ARG A 333 -0.19 -6.55 -0.69
N ARG A 334 -1.00 -6.44 -1.75
CA ARG A 334 -1.63 -7.58 -2.45
C ARG A 334 -0.66 -8.64 -2.98
N TYR A 335 0.31 -8.27 -3.82
CA TYR A 335 1.18 -9.24 -4.52
C TYR A 335 2.50 -9.48 -3.79
N GLY A 336 3.14 -10.62 -4.12
CA GLY A 336 4.36 -11.09 -3.47
C GLY A 336 5.54 -10.11 -3.49
N ASP A 337 5.66 -9.24 -4.50
CA ASP A 337 6.80 -8.33 -4.58
C ASP A 337 6.43 -6.87 -4.95
N VAL A 338 5.29 -6.38 -4.47
CA VAL A 338 4.95 -4.95 -4.60
C VAL A 338 6.00 -4.09 -3.89
N ALA A 339 6.43 -4.50 -2.69
CA ALA A 339 7.40 -3.76 -1.90
C ALA A 339 8.78 -3.70 -2.58
N GLY A 340 9.18 -4.75 -3.30
CA GLY A 340 10.44 -4.79 -4.04
C GLY A 340 10.41 -3.82 -5.20
N ALA A 341 9.35 -3.85 -6.00
CA ALA A 341 9.17 -2.92 -7.11
C ALA A 341 9.23 -1.46 -6.66
N ASP A 342 8.50 -1.11 -5.59
CA ASP A 342 8.52 0.24 -5.01
C ASP A 342 9.94 0.64 -4.55
N SER A 343 10.64 -0.29 -3.90
CA SER A 343 12.00 -0.05 -3.37
C SER A 343 13.02 0.12 -4.49
N VAL A 344 12.99 -0.75 -5.51
CA VAL A 344 13.89 -0.70 -6.67
C VAL A 344 13.74 0.62 -7.40
N LEU A 345 12.51 1.01 -7.73
CA LEU A 345 12.25 2.28 -8.39
C LEU A 345 12.74 3.44 -7.52
N ALA A 346 12.47 3.41 -6.20
CA ALA A 346 12.89 4.47 -5.29
C ALA A 346 14.42 4.62 -5.22
N TRP A 347 15.19 3.53 -5.09
CA TRP A 347 16.65 3.66 -4.99
C TRP A 347 17.34 3.94 -6.34
N GLN A 348 16.71 3.61 -7.47
CA GLN A 348 17.30 3.88 -8.80
C GLN A 348 16.90 5.25 -9.36
N THR A 349 15.68 5.70 -9.06
CA THR A 349 15.11 6.91 -9.68
C THR A 349 14.79 8.03 -8.68
N GLY A 350 14.84 7.74 -7.38
CA GLY A 350 14.40 8.63 -6.31
C GLY A 350 12.90 8.56 -5.99
N TYR A 351 12.11 7.80 -6.76
CA TYR A 351 10.64 7.77 -6.63
C TYR A 351 10.07 6.35 -6.73
N PRO A 352 8.99 6.01 -6.00
CA PRO A 352 8.56 4.61 -5.83
C PRO A 352 7.63 4.05 -6.93
N PHE A 353 7.00 4.89 -7.74
CA PHE A 353 6.10 4.48 -8.84
C PHE A 353 5.89 5.65 -9.80
N GLY A 354 5.20 5.45 -10.93
CA GLY A 354 4.81 6.53 -11.86
C GLY A 354 5.92 7.49 -12.23
N VAL A 355 7.07 6.97 -12.68
CA VAL A 355 8.28 7.75 -12.95
C VAL A 355 8.44 7.97 -14.44
N ASN A 356 8.42 9.23 -14.88
CA ASN A 356 8.64 9.59 -16.27
C ASN A 356 10.11 9.97 -16.51
N LEU A 357 10.74 9.37 -17.53
CA LEU A 357 12.17 9.54 -17.83
C LEU A 357 12.43 10.25 -19.16
N SER A 358 11.38 10.73 -19.84
CA SER A 358 11.45 11.33 -21.19
C SER A 358 12.34 12.57 -21.33
N ARG A 359 12.68 13.24 -20.22
CA ARG A 359 13.59 14.41 -20.23
C ARG A 359 15.05 14.08 -19.94
N GLY A 360 15.40 12.80 -19.83
CA GLY A 360 16.74 12.36 -19.44
C GLY A 360 17.02 12.46 -17.93
N TYR A 361 16.00 12.77 -17.12
CA TYR A 361 16.05 12.72 -15.66
C TYR A 361 14.67 12.31 -15.10
N PRO A 362 14.61 11.70 -13.90
CA PRO A 362 13.34 11.27 -13.30
C PRO A 362 12.41 12.44 -13.00
N ARG A 363 11.14 12.31 -13.42
CA ARG A 363 10.04 13.18 -13.02
C ARG A 363 8.95 12.34 -12.38
N TYR A 364 8.41 12.83 -11.27
CA TYR A 364 7.41 12.14 -10.48
C TYR A 364 6.28 13.09 -10.13
N ASN A 365 5.08 12.75 -10.60
CA ASN A 365 3.86 13.47 -10.31
C ASN A 365 2.68 12.49 -10.36
N PRO A 366 2.32 11.86 -9.23
CA PRO A 366 1.18 10.95 -9.18
C PRO A 366 -0.10 11.58 -9.73
N GLY A 367 -0.78 10.85 -10.61
CA GLY A 367 -1.92 11.30 -11.39
C GLY A 367 -1.52 11.70 -12.82
N GLU A 368 -0.44 12.45 -12.99
CA GLU A 368 0.11 12.78 -14.31
C GLU A 368 0.87 11.57 -14.89
N PHE A 369 1.81 10.98 -14.16
CA PHE A 369 2.65 9.88 -14.67
C PHE A 369 2.25 8.49 -14.17
N THR A 370 1.02 8.35 -13.68
CA THR A 370 0.47 7.08 -13.21
C THR A 370 -0.08 6.26 -14.38
N GLY A 371 0.33 5.00 -14.52
CA GLY A 371 0.12 4.18 -15.71
C GLY A 371 -1.34 4.04 -16.15
N PRO A 372 -2.26 3.56 -15.29
CA PRO A 372 -3.68 3.44 -15.61
C PRO A 372 -4.31 4.77 -16.05
N GLU A 373 -3.99 5.88 -15.37
CA GLU A 373 -4.51 7.21 -15.70
C GLU A 373 -3.93 7.75 -17.01
N MET A 374 -2.63 7.54 -17.28
CA MET A 374 -2.01 7.86 -18.57
C MET A 374 -2.70 7.12 -19.71
N LEU A 375 -2.92 5.81 -19.55
CA LEU A 375 -3.62 4.98 -20.53
C LEU A 375 -5.07 5.43 -20.72
N ALA A 376 -5.77 5.79 -19.64
CA ALA A 376 -7.14 6.31 -19.71
C ALA A 376 -7.22 7.64 -20.49
N ARG A 377 -6.16 8.46 -20.45
CA ARG A 377 -6.03 9.69 -21.25
C ARG A 377 -5.51 9.45 -22.66
N GLY A 378 -5.16 8.21 -23.01
CA GLY A 378 -4.69 7.83 -24.35
C GLY A 378 -3.26 8.28 -24.65
N GLU A 379 -2.45 8.56 -23.64
CA GLU A 379 -1.12 9.16 -23.83
C GLU A 379 -0.06 8.16 -24.31
N PRO A 380 0.06 6.94 -23.73
CA PRO A 380 1.09 6.01 -24.16
C PRO A 380 0.79 5.45 -25.55
N ASP A 381 1.79 5.37 -26.43
CA ASP A 381 1.64 4.81 -27.79
C ASP A 381 2.18 3.37 -27.93
N ALA A 382 2.77 2.83 -26.86
CA ALA A 382 3.07 1.42 -26.67
C ALA A 382 3.09 1.08 -25.18
N CYS A 383 2.79 -0.17 -24.82
CA CYS A 383 2.84 -0.63 -23.44
C CYS A 383 3.62 -1.95 -23.33
N LEU A 384 4.58 -2.03 -22.42
CA LEU A 384 5.25 -3.26 -22.01
C LEU A 384 4.76 -3.65 -20.61
N PHE A 385 4.13 -4.81 -20.51
CA PHE A 385 3.72 -5.39 -19.24
C PHE A 385 4.73 -6.41 -18.72
N VAL A 386 4.96 -6.37 -17.41
CA VAL A 386 5.53 -7.48 -16.64
C VAL A 386 4.42 -7.99 -15.70
N GLY A 387 3.75 -9.07 -16.12
CA GLY A 387 2.50 -9.55 -15.53
C GLY A 387 1.28 -8.77 -16.03
N SER A 388 0.82 -9.06 -17.25
CA SER A 388 -0.26 -8.32 -17.92
C SER A 388 -1.62 -8.45 -17.24
N GLU A 389 -1.83 -9.49 -16.43
CA GLU A 389 -3.05 -9.71 -15.66
C GLU A 389 -3.33 -8.59 -14.65
N ALA A 390 -2.33 -7.76 -14.31
CA ALA A 390 -2.54 -6.55 -13.52
C ALA A 390 -3.45 -5.52 -14.23
N ALA A 391 -3.60 -5.61 -15.56
CA ALA A 391 -4.53 -4.78 -16.32
C ALA A 391 -6.00 -5.05 -15.96
N ALA A 392 -6.32 -6.19 -15.32
CA ALA A 392 -7.70 -6.50 -14.92
C ALA A 392 -8.29 -5.47 -13.93
N ASP A 393 -7.44 -4.76 -13.20
CA ASP A 393 -7.84 -3.71 -12.26
C ASP A 393 -7.93 -2.30 -12.90
N PHE A 394 -7.71 -2.19 -14.22
CA PHE A 394 -7.65 -0.89 -14.90
C PHE A 394 -9.04 -0.33 -15.20
N PRO A 395 -9.18 1.01 -15.25
CA PRO A 395 -10.44 1.64 -15.67
C PRO A 395 -10.76 1.27 -17.13
N PRO A 396 -12.05 1.20 -17.51
CA PRO A 396 -12.46 0.82 -18.86
C PRO A 396 -11.77 1.62 -19.97
N ALA A 397 -11.61 2.93 -19.79
CA ALA A 397 -10.93 3.80 -20.76
C ALA A 397 -9.46 3.41 -21.01
N ALA A 398 -8.75 2.95 -19.99
CA ALA A 398 -7.38 2.46 -20.13
C ALA A 398 -7.33 1.14 -20.90
N LEU A 399 -8.27 0.22 -20.61
CA LEU A 399 -8.40 -1.04 -21.34
C LEU A 399 -8.73 -0.81 -22.83
N ASP A 400 -9.62 0.14 -23.12
CA ASP A 400 -9.96 0.50 -24.49
C ASP A 400 -8.76 1.06 -25.26
N HIS A 401 -7.91 1.84 -24.59
CA HIS A 401 -6.67 2.33 -25.18
C HIS A 401 -5.66 1.23 -25.42
N LEU A 402 -5.46 0.33 -24.45
CA LEU A 402 -4.57 -0.84 -24.60
C LEU A 402 -4.96 -1.73 -25.78
N ARG A 403 -6.24 -1.83 -26.14
CA ARG A 403 -6.70 -2.57 -27.32
C ARG A 403 -6.31 -1.92 -28.66
N ARG A 404 -5.93 -0.65 -28.67
CA ARG A 404 -5.61 0.13 -29.89
C ARG A 404 -4.11 0.34 -30.12
N ILE A 405 -3.30 0.17 -29.08
CA ILE A 405 -1.84 0.35 -29.15
C ILE A 405 -1.11 -1.00 -29.11
N PRO A 406 0.12 -1.10 -29.62
CA PRO A 406 0.91 -2.32 -29.48
C PRO A 406 1.24 -2.59 -28.00
N VAL A 407 0.90 -3.80 -27.55
CA VAL A 407 1.22 -4.32 -26.21
C VAL A 407 2.26 -5.43 -26.31
N ILE A 408 3.30 -5.34 -25.49
CA ILE A 408 4.29 -6.39 -25.26
C ILE A 408 4.03 -6.97 -23.86
N ALA A 409 3.83 -8.27 -23.72
CA ALA A 409 3.53 -8.91 -22.45
C ALA A 409 4.60 -9.93 -22.06
N LEU A 410 5.11 -9.83 -20.84
CA LEU A 410 5.96 -10.82 -20.18
C LEU A 410 5.10 -11.50 -19.11
N ASP A 411 4.65 -12.72 -19.39
CA ASP A 411 3.65 -13.42 -18.59
C ASP A 411 4.12 -14.83 -18.23
N ALA A 412 3.78 -15.27 -17.01
CA ALA A 412 3.96 -16.66 -16.61
C ALA A 412 3.08 -17.62 -17.47
N PRO A 413 3.40 -18.93 -17.51
CA PRO A 413 2.70 -19.90 -18.38
C PRO A 413 1.18 -19.94 -18.19
N ASN A 414 0.71 -19.83 -16.95
CA ASN A 414 -0.71 -19.94 -16.59
C ASN A 414 -1.42 -18.58 -16.49
N VAL A 415 -0.79 -17.51 -16.95
CA VAL A 415 -1.40 -16.18 -16.98
C VAL A 415 -2.20 -16.01 -18.26
N GLU A 416 -3.42 -15.50 -18.12
CA GLU A 416 -4.24 -15.02 -19.21
C GLU A 416 -4.25 -13.50 -19.22
N SER A 417 -3.92 -12.91 -20.38
CA SER A 417 -3.91 -11.46 -20.52
C SER A 417 -5.33 -10.91 -20.74
N PRO A 418 -5.76 -9.88 -19.99
CA PRO A 418 -7.03 -9.19 -20.21
C PRO A 418 -7.09 -8.39 -21.53
N VAL A 419 -5.93 -8.15 -22.15
CA VAL A 419 -5.79 -7.38 -23.39
C VAL A 419 -4.96 -8.15 -24.43
N PRO A 420 -5.25 -8.00 -25.73
CA PRO A 420 -4.45 -8.63 -26.78
C PRO A 420 -3.00 -8.12 -26.75
N ALA A 421 -2.03 -9.03 -26.85
CA ALA A 421 -0.62 -8.70 -26.95
C ALA A 421 -0.14 -8.84 -28.41
N ALA A 422 0.53 -7.80 -28.91
CA ALA A 422 1.22 -7.85 -30.20
C ALA A 422 2.44 -8.78 -30.13
N VAL A 423 3.13 -8.78 -28.98
CA VAL A 423 4.21 -9.72 -28.65
C VAL A 423 3.97 -10.25 -27.26
N ARG A 424 4.04 -11.57 -27.08
CA ARG A 424 4.04 -12.21 -25.77
C ARG A 424 5.31 -13.03 -25.60
N PHE A 425 5.97 -12.88 -24.46
CA PHE A 425 7.01 -13.78 -23.98
C PHE A 425 6.42 -14.57 -22.81
N THR A 426 6.49 -15.89 -22.90
CA THR A 426 6.20 -16.74 -21.73
C THR A 426 7.45 -16.76 -20.86
N THR A 427 7.35 -16.24 -19.65
CA THR A 427 8.47 -16.12 -18.72
C THR A 427 8.37 -17.10 -17.55
N ALA A 428 9.53 -17.42 -16.98
CA ALA A 428 9.65 -18.32 -15.85
C ALA A 428 9.09 -17.68 -14.57
N VAL A 429 8.33 -18.44 -13.77
CA VAL A 429 7.77 -18.00 -12.49
C VAL A 429 8.88 -17.85 -11.45
N TYR A 430 9.10 -16.64 -10.97
CA TYR A 430 10.07 -16.36 -9.91
C TYR A 430 9.73 -17.08 -8.60
N GLY A 431 10.73 -17.73 -8.01
CA GLY A 431 10.58 -18.57 -6.81
C GLY A 431 9.96 -19.95 -7.04
N VAL A 432 9.70 -20.31 -8.29
CA VAL A 432 9.35 -21.69 -8.70
C VAL A 432 10.37 -22.18 -9.72
N HIS A 433 10.55 -21.42 -10.80
CA HIS A 433 11.39 -21.76 -11.94
C HIS A 433 12.77 -21.11 -11.91
N ARG A 434 12.86 -19.90 -11.35
CA ARG A 434 14.09 -19.10 -11.28
C ARG A 434 14.30 -18.59 -9.86
N PRO A 435 15.56 -18.48 -9.38
CA PRO A 435 15.85 -17.83 -8.12
C PRO A 435 15.62 -16.33 -8.25
N GLY A 436 15.65 -15.63 -7.12
CA GLY A 436 15.57 -14.17 -7.09
C GLY A 436 15.32 -13.66 -5.69
N THR A 437 15.15 -12.35 -5.56
CA THR A 437 14.75 -11.72 -4.30
C THR A 437 13.36 -11.12 -4.46
N ALA A 438 12.49 -11.38 -3.49
CA ALA A 438 11.22 -10.68 -3.30
C ALA A 438 11.21 -10.02 -1.92
N TYR A 439 10.53 -8.89 -1.79
CA TYR A 439 10.35 -8.16 -0.56
C TYR A 439 8.94 -8.37 -0.04
N ARG A 440 8.85 -8.88 1.18
CA ARG A 440 7.59 -9.00 1.91
C ARG A 440 7.01 -7.61 2.18
N MET A 441 5.71 -7.54 2.51
CA MET A 441 5.00 -6.28 2.76
C MET A 441 5.62 -5.37 3.85
N ASP A 442 6.46 -5.92 4.72
CA ASP A 442 7.24 -5.22 5.75
C ASP A 442 8.69 -4.93 5.32
N GLU A 443 8.92 -4.95 3.99
CA GLU A 443 10.19 -4.66 3.31
C GLU A 443 11.35 -5.60 3.69
N VAL A 444 11.06 -6.76 4.28
CA VAL A 444 12.06 -7.80 4.53
C VAL A 444 12.36 -8.54 3.22
N PRO A 445 13.63 -8.58 2.76
CA PRO A 445 14.02 -9.33 1.58
C PRO A 445 14.02 -10.83 1.87
N VAL A 446 13.38 -11.60 1.00
CA VAL A 446 13.25 -13.05 1.06
C VAL A 446 13.92 -13.66 -0.17
N PRO A 447 15.01 -14.44 0.00
CA PRO A 447 15.64 -15.15 -1.11
C PRO A 447 14.76 -16.32 -1.57
N LEU A 448 14.47 -16.37 -2.86
CA LEU A 448 13.63 -17.38 -3.48
C LEU A 448 14.46 -18.53 -4.06
N ARG A 449 13.88 -19.72 -4.08
CA ARG A 449 14.53 -20.97 -4.51
C ARG A 449 13.92 -21.49 -5.81
N VAL A 450 14.66 -22.36 -6.50
CA VAL A 450 14.15 -23.11 -7.65
C VAL A 450 13.58 -24.45 -7.18
N LEU A 451 12.35 -24.73 -7.58
CA LEU A 451 11.62 -25.97 -7.31
C LEU A 451 11.46 -26.79 -8.59
N LEU A 452 11.18 -26.11 -9.71
CA LEU A 452 10.87 -26.69 -11.01
C LEU A 452 11.67 -25.96 -12.09
N PRO A 453 12.91 -26.38 -12.39
CA PRO A 453 13.69 -25.77 -13.47
C PRO A 453 12.91 -25.74 -14.80
N THR A 454 13.12 -24.69 -15.60
CA THR A 454 12.45 -24.51 -16.89
C THR A 454 13.36 -23.82 -17.90
N ASP A 455 13.09 -24.03 -19.19
CA ASP A 455 13.78 -23.37 -20.30
C ASP A 455 13.19 -22.00 -20.65
N TYR A 456 12.02 -21.64 -20.08
CA TYR A 456 11.51 -20.26 -20.22
C TYR A 456 12.53 -19.25 -19.67
N PRO A 457 12.70 -18.09 -20.33
CA PRO A 457 13.52 -17.02 -19.82
C PRO A 457 12.85 -16.40 -18.58
N SER A 458 13.66 -15.91 -17.65
CA SER A 458 13.20 -14.96 -16.62
C SER A 458 12.78 -13.62 -17.24
N ASP A 459 11.96 -12.86 -16.54
CA ASP A 459 11.63 -11.49 -16.94
C ASP A 459 12.90 -10.63 -17.14
N ALA A 460 13.90 -10.81 -16.26
CA ALA A 460 15.18 -10.11 -16.34
C ALA A 460 15.94 -10.44 -17.63
N GLU A 461 15.97 -11.70 -18.07
CA GLU A 461 16.62 -12.10 -19.32
C GLU A 461 15.93 -11.46 -20.53
N VAL A 462 14.59 -11.46 -20.56
CA VAL A 462 13.83 -10.80 -21.64
C VAL A 462 14.08 -9.30 -21.66
N LEU A 463 13.96 -8.62 -20.52
CA LEU A 463 14.15 -7.17 -20.41
C LEU A 463 15.58 -6.73 -20.78
N ASN A 464 16.60 -7.48 -20.34
CA ASN A 464 17.98 -7.20 -20.71
C ASN A 464 18.26 -7.43 -22.20
N GLU A 465 17.63 -8.43 -22.80
CA GLU A 465 17.77 -8.66 -24.24
C GLU A 465 17.09 -7.54 -25.05
N LEU A 466 15.90 -7.10 -24.64
CA LEU A 466 15.24 -5.93 -25.22
C LEU A 466 16.11 -4.66 -25.06
N LEU A 467 16.70 -4.44 -23.88
CA LEU A 467 17.61 -3.31 -23.62
C LEU A 467 18.80 -3.27 -24.58
N LYS A 468 19.37 -4.42 -24.95
CA LYS A 468 20.44 -4.49 -25.95
C LYS A 468 19.93 -4.13 -27.35
N ARG A 469 18.71 -4.54 -27.68
CA ARG A 469 18.10 -4.40 -29.01
C ARG A 469 17.42 -3.06 -29.27
N VAL A 470 17.17 -2.22 -28.28
CA VAL A 470 16.57 -0.88 -28.49
C VAL A 470 17.61 0.24 -28.63
N ARG A 471 18.90 -0.11 -28.75
CA ARG A 471 19.97 0.84 -29.08
C ARG A 471 19.82 1.46 -30.45
#